data_AF-A0A9J6ACF6-F1
#
_entry.id   AF-A0A9J6ACF6-F1
#
_cell.length_a   1.000
_cell.length_b   1.000
_cell.length_c   1.000
_cell.angle_alpha   90.00
_cell.angle_beta   90.00
_cell.angle_gamma   90.00
#
_symmetry.space_group_name_H-M   'P 1'
#
loop_
_entity.id
_entity.type
_entity.pdbx_description
1 polymer ?
#
loop_
_entity_poly.entity_id
_entity_poly.type
_entity_poly.pdbx_seq_one_letter_code
_entity_poly.pdbx_strand_id
1 'polypeptide(L)'
;MMQIVTAHKWYLYPPIILGTPFINAIYPFTNINAKGFSATYKNQDISYTFITEPISRDINALIEMKQKHVDYLQLEIFSMNIFDTLKSAKIQEKIKLISKMAIDICVDHPSAFGIGKSIL
;
A
#
# COMPACT_ATOMS: atom_id res chain seq x y z
N MET A 1 0.30 -16.55 -6.67
CA MET A 1 -0.39 -17.54 -5.81
C MET A 1 -0.68 -18.74 -6.69
N MET A 2 -0.20 -19.92 -6.32
CA MET A 2 -0.19 -21.13 -7.15
C MET A 2 -1.32 -22.06 -6.66
N GLN A 3 -2.23 -22.49 -7.54
CA GLN A 3 -3.35 -23.38 -7.16
C GLN A 3 -3.22 -24.74 -7.87
N ILE A 4 -3.38 -25.82 -7.09
CA ILE A 4 -3.31 -27.20 -7.57
C ILE A 4 -4.73 -27.71 -7.80
N VAL A 5 -4.98 -28.29 -8.97
CA VAL A 5 -6.32 -28.62 -9.45
C VAL A 5 -6.30 -29.97 -10.17
N THR A 6 -7.36 -30.78 -10.01
CA THR A 6 -7.56 -32.04 -10.74
C THR A 6 -8.71 -31.91 -11.74
N ALA A 7 -8.50 -32.40 -12.97
CA ALA A 7 -9.54 -32.51 -14.00
C ALA A 7 -10.24 -33.88 -13.90
N HIS A 8 -11.55 -33.90 -13.67
CA HIS A 8 -12.30 -35.15 -13.64
C HIS A 8 -12.76 -35.56 -15.04
N LYS A 9 -11.91 -36.34 -15.71
CA LYS A 9 -12.35 -37.36 -16.68
C LYS A 9 -11.43 -38.57 -16.52
N TRP A 10 -11.87 -39.52 -15.68
CA TRP A 10 -11.31 -40.88 -15.52
C TRP A 10 -9.82 -40.96 -15.13
N TYR A 11 -9.54 -41.02 -13.82
CA TYR A 11 -8.43 -41.71 -13.14
C TYR A 11 -7.00 -41.80 -13.75
N LEU A 12 -6.55 -40.89 -14.63
CA LEU A 12 -5.23 -41.07 -15.26
C LEU A 12 -4.38 -39.81 -15.48
N TYR A 13 -4.56 -38.75 -14.68
CA TYR A 13 -3.66 -37.58 -14.78
C TYR A 13 -3.13 -37.16 -13.41
N PRO A 14 -1.81 -36.89 -13.31
CA PRO A 14 -1.24 -36.37 -12.08
C PRO A 14 -1.86 -35.00 -11.74
N PRO A 15 -1.88 -34.61 -10.46
CA PRO A 15 -2.21 -33.26 -10.04
C PRO A 15 -1.55 -32.21 -10.95
N ILE A 16 -2.35 -31.32 -11.53
CA ILE A 16 -1.84 -30.25 -12.41
C ILE A 16 -1.88 -28.94 -11.64
N ILE A 17 -0.78 -28.20 -11.72
CA ILE A 17 -0.72 -26.85 -11.17
C ILE A 17 -1.15 -25.88 -12.25
N LEU A 18 -2.25 -25.17 -12.02
CA LEU A 18 -2.72 -24.15 -12.96
C LEU A 18 -2.03 -22.83 -12.65
N GLY A 19 -1.14 -22.41 -13.55
CA GLY A 19 -0.47 -21.13 -13.48
C GLY A 19 -1.39 -19.96 -13.80
N THR A 20 -0.98 -18.75 -13.40
CA THR A 20 -1.70 -17.50 -13.68
C THR A 20 -2.08 -17.29 -15.15
N PRO A 21 -1.24 -17.61 -16.15
CA PRO A 21 -1.63 -17.45 -17.55
C PRO A 21 -2.88 -18.27 -17.93
N PHE A 22 -2.98 -19.51 -17.42
CA PHE A 22 -4.14 -20.35 -17.67
C PHE A 22 -5.39 -19.78 -16.99
N ILE A 23 -5.26 -19.42 -15.72
CA ILE A 23 -6.36 -18.82 -14.94
C ILE A 23 -6.91 -17.56 -15.61
N ASN A 24 -6.02 -16.70 -16.11
CA ASN A 24 -6.42 -15.48 -16.81
C ASN A 24 -7.14 -15.77 -18.14
N ALA A 25 -6.74 -16.84 -18.85
CA ALA A 25 -7.34 -17.20 -20.13
C ALA A 25 -8.79 -17.72 -20.01
N ILE A 26 -9.15 -18.24 -18.83
CA ILE A 26 -10.48 -18.80 -18.55
C ILE A 26 -11.34 -17.88 -17.66
N TYR A 27 -10.84 -16.69 -17.33
CA TYR A 27 -11.59 -15.69 -16.59
C TYR A 27 -12.59 -14.97 -17.52
N PRO A 28 -13.81 -14.61 -17.06
CA PRO A 28 -14.35 -14.81 -15.72
C PRO A 28 -14.85 -16.23 -15.46
N PHE A 29 -14.79 -16.65 -14.19
CA PHE A 29 -15.39 -17.92 -13.76
C PHE A 29 -16.92 -17.82 -13.72
N THR A 30 -17.59 -18.87 -14.17
CA THR A 30 -19.05 -19.02 -14.10
C THR A 30 -19.51 -19.38 -12.68
N ASN A 31 -18.73 -20.23 -11.98
CA ASN A 31 -18.95 -20.57 -10.57
C ASN A 31 -17.61 -20.80 -9.88
N ILE A 32 -17.50 -20.41 -8.62
CA ILE A 32 -16.36 -20.73 -7.75
C ILE A 32 -16.85 -20.99 -6.33
N ASN A 33 -16.37 -22.06 -5.71
CA ASN A 33 -16.69 -22.45 -4.34
C ASN A 33 -15.53 -23.21 -3.69
N ALA A 34 -15.69 -23.67 -2.44
CA ALA A 34 -14.63 -24.37 -1.71
C ALA A 34 -14.15 -25.68 -2.35
N LYS A 35 -14.95 -26.31 -3.24
CA LYS A 35 -14.62 -27.56 -3.92
C LYS A 35 -13.93 -27.36 -5.26
N GLY A 36 -14.11 -26.21 -5.91
CA GLY A 36 -13.61 -26.00 -7.26
C GLY A 36 -14.20 -24.79 -7.95
N PHE A 37 -13.98 -24.71 -9.26
CA PHE A 37 -14.54 -23.67 -10.11
C PHE A 37 -15.01 -24.25 -11.45
N SER A 38 -15.85 -23.48 -12.15
CA SER A 38 -16.22 -23.71 -13.54
C SER A 38 -16.12 -22.42 -14.34
N ALA A 39 -15.86 -22.56 -15.63
CA ALA A 39 -15.79 -21.45 -16.59
C ALA A 39 -16.22 -21.94 -17.97
N THR A 40 -16.56 -21.00 -18.85
CA THR A 40 -16.82 -21.28 -20.25
C THR A 40 -15.64 -20.77 -21.08
N TYR A 41 -14.95 -21.66 -21.79
CA TYR A 41 -13.84 -21.33 -22.68
C TYR A 41 -14.13 -21.82 -24.08
N LYS A 42 -14.15 -20.90 -25.07
CA LYS A 42 -14.48 -21.21 -26.48
C LYS A 42 -15.77 -22.04 -26.62
N ASN A 43 -16.83 -21.60 -25.93
CA ASN A 43 -18.15 -22.25 -25.91
C ASN A 43 -18.17 -23.68 -25.32
N GLN A 44 -17.12 -24.06 -24.58
CA GLN A 44 -17.07 -25.30 -23.83
C GLN A 44 -17.04 -25.01 -22.34
N ASP A 45 -17.88 -25.71 -21.59
CA ASP A 45 -17.87 -25.62 -20.13
C ASP A 45 -16.79 -26.54 -19.57
N ILE A 46 -15.88 -25.93 -18.81
CA ILE A 46 -14.80 -26.59 -18.09
C ILE A 46 -15.08 -26.52 -16.59
N SER A 47 -14.79 -27.61 -15.90
CA SER A 47 -14.90 -27.68 -14.44
C SER A 47 -13.72 -28.42 -13.84
N TYR A 48 -13.29 -27.89 -12.72
CA TYR A 48 -12.01 -28.19 -12.10
C TYR A 48 -12.21 -28.25 -10.59
N THR A 49 -11.67 -29.30 -9.96
CA THR A 49 -11.79 -29.53 -8.52
C THR A 49 -10.48 -29.17 -7.83
N PHE A 50 -10.57 -28.44 -6.73
CA PHE A 50 -9.41 -28.16 -5.89
C PHE A 50 -8.96 -29.42 -5.17
N ILE A 51 -7.64 -29.66 -5.15
CA ILE A 51 -7.07 -30.82 -4.43
C ILE A 51 -7.05 -30.55 -2.93
N THR A 52 -6.83 -29.28 -2.57
CA THR A 52 -6.82 -28.77 -1.21
C THR A 52 -7.76 -27.59 -1.12
N GLU A 53 -8.33 -27.34 0.06
CA GLU A 53 -9.18 -26.18 0.26
C GLU A 53 -8.46 -24.89 -0.16
N PRO A 54 -9.11 -24.04 -0.99
CA PRO A 54 -8.48 -22.82 -1.48
C PRO A 54 -8.27 -21.84 -0.33
N ILE A 55 -7.11 -21.19 -0.29
CA ILE A 55 -6.85 -20.11 0.66
C ILE A 55 -7.67 -18.90 0.22
N SER A 56 -8.71 -18.59 0.97
CA SER A 56 -9.44 -17.33 0.84
C SER A 56 -8.61 -16.20 1.45
N ARG A 57 -8.66 -15.03 0.81
CA ARG A 57 -8.15 -13.78 1.40
C ARG A 57 -9.29 -12.79 1.38
N ASP A 58 -9.47 -12.10 2.50
CA ASP A 58 -10.42 -11.00 2.56
C ASP A 58 -9.92 -9.86 1.66
N ILE A 59 -10.69 -9.58 0.61
CA ILE A 59 -10.39 -8.52 -0.36
C ILE A 59 -10.42 -7.16 0.35
N ASN A 60 -11.29 -6.96 1.34
CA ASN A 60 -11.40 -5.70 2.06
C ASN A 60 -10.13 -5.42 2.87
N ALA A 61 -9.61 -6.42 3.57
CA ALA A 61 -8.34 -6.32 4.27
C ALA A 61 -7.17 -5.99 3.32
N LEU A 62 -7.16 -6.54 2.10
CA LEU A 62 -6.15 -6.22 1.10
C LEU A 62 -6.26 -4.78 0.59
N ILE A 63 -7.49 -4.30 0.36
CA ILE A 63 -7.78 -2.91 -0.03
C ILE A 63 -7.31 -1.96 1.09
N GLU A 64 -7.63 -2.25 2.34
CA GLU A 64 -7.20 -1.45 3.49
C GLU A 64 -5.67 -1.37 3.62
N MET A 65 -4.96 -2.49 3.43
CA MET A 65 -3.50 -2.49 3.42
C MET A 65 -2.92 -1.63 2.29
N LYS A 66 -3.53 -1.69 1.09
CA LYS A 66 -3.13 -0.87 -0.05
C LYS A 66 -3.39 0.62 0.22
N GLN A 67 -4.53 0.95 0.83
CA GLN A 67 -4.87 2.32 1.20
C GLN A 67 -3.87 2.88 2.21
N LYS A 68 -3.59 2.16 3.30
CA LYS A 68 -2.58 2.57 4.29
C LYS A 68 -1.20 2.80 3.68
N HIS A 69 -0.82 1.98 2.70
CA HIS A 69 0.44 2.17 1.99
C HIS A 69 0.46 3.45 1.16
N VAL A 70 -0.64 3.76 0.46
CA VAL A 70 -0.79 5.02 -0.27
C VAL A 70 -0.72 6.21 0.70
N ASP A 71 -1.43 6.15 1.83
CA ASP A 71 -1.45 7.21 2.83
C ASP A 71 -0.04 7.46 3.40
N TYR A 72 0.72 6.39 3.66
CA TYR A 72 2.12 6.49 4.10
C TYR A 72 3.00 7.22 3.08
N LEU A 73 2.90 6.84 1.79
CA LEU A 73 3.67 7.49 0.73
C LEU A 73 3.30 8.97 0.57
N GLN A 74 2.02 9.32 0.72
CA GLN A 74 1.58 10.72 0.70
C GLN A 74 2.19 11.53 1.84
N LEU A 75 2.26 10.96 3.05
CA LEU A 75 2.87 11.60 4.21
C LEU A 75 4.39 11.79 4.04
N GLU A 76 5.06 10.81 3.45
CA GLU A 76 6.49 10.88 3.13
C GLU A 76 6.79 12.01 2.14
N ILE A 77 6.02 12.09 1.04
CA ILE A 77 6.14 13.17 0.04
C ILE A 77 5.87 14.53 0.67
N PHE A 78 4.83 14.63 1.50
CA PHE A 78 4.52 15.88 2.22
C PHE A 78 5.68 16.32 3.11
N SER A 79 6.28 15.38 3.84
CA SER A 79 7.42 15.65 4.71
C SER A 79 8.65 16.12 3.92
N MET A 80 8.95 15.47 2.79
CA MET A 80 10.03 15.91 1.89
C MET A 80 9.80 17.33 1.37
N ASN A 81 8.58 17.66 0.96
CA ASN A 81 8.23 19.00 0.50
C ASN A 81 8.42 20.07 1.58
N ILE A 82 8.13 19.77 2.85
CA ILE A 82 8.42 20.69 3.97
C ILE A 82 9.93 20.91 4.09
N PHE A 83 10.74 19.85 4.06
CA PHE A 83 12.20 19.97 4.16
C PHE A 83 12.77 20.82 3.02
N ASP A 84 12.31 20.63 1.79
CA ASP A 84 12.76 21.40 0.64
C ASP A 84 12.30 22.86 0.71
N THR A 85 11.07 23.09 1.17
CA THR A 85 10.54 24.44 1.43
C THR A 85 11.37 25.16 2.49
N LEU A 86 11.72 24.48 3.58
CA LEU A 86 12.59 25.02 4.64
C LEU A 86 14.02 25.29 4.15
N LYS A 87 14.53 24.53 3.18
CA LYS A 87 15.85 24.78 2.56
C LYS A 87 15.85 25.97 1.60
N SER A 88 14.70 26.45 1.16
CA SER A 88 14.64 27.58 0.22
C SER A 88 15.28 28.84 0.81
N ALA A 89 16.12 29.51 0.00
CA ALA A 89 16.86 30.70 0.44
C ALA A 89 15.95 31.79 1.00
N LYS A 90 14.78 32.01 0.37
CA LYS A 90 13.78 32.99 0.81
C LYS A 90 13.23 32.68 2.21
N ILE A 91 13.00 31.42 2.54
CA ILE A 91 12.51 31.04 3.89
C ILE A 91 13.65 31.09 4.90
N GLN A 92 14.85 30.64 4.54
CA GLN A 92 16.02 30.75 5.40
C GLN A 92 16.36 32.20 5.76
N GLU A 93 16.26 33.13 4.81
CA GLU A 93 16.44 34.56 5.05
C GLU A 93 15.37 35.14 5.99
N LYS A 94 14.10 34.77 5.79
CA LYS A 94 13.02 35.17 6.69
C LYS A 94 13.22 34.62 8.10
N ILE A 95 13.62 33.35 8.23
CA ILE A 95 13.95 32.73 9.52
C ILE A 95 15.08 33.51 10.19
N LYS A 96 16.19 33.76 9.48
CA LYS A 96 17.31 34.55 10.01
C LYS A 96 16.90 35.95 10.45
N LEU A 97 16.04 36.63 9.67
CA LEU A 97 15.54 37.95 10.00
C LEU A 97 14.70 37.93 11.29
N ILE A 98 13.78 36.97 11.41
CA ILE A 98 12.95 36.79 12.61
C ILE A 98 13.82 36.44 13.82
N SER A 99 14.81 35.54 13.67
CA SER A 99 15.76 35.22 14.74
C SER A 99 16.54 36.43 15.21
N LYS A 100 16.98 37.30 14.28
CA LYS A 100 17.68 38.54 14.62
C LYS A 100 16.76 39.50 15.38
N MET A 101 15.55 39.72 14.89
CA MET A 101 14.55 40.55 15.57
C MET A 101 14.23 40.04 16.98
N ALA A 102 14.12 38.72 17.17
CA ALA A 102 13.88 38.14 18.48
C ALA A 102 15.04 38.44 19.45
N ILE A 103 16.29 38.37 18.99
CA ILE A 103 17.47 38.72 19.80
C ILE A 103 17.43 40.21 20.16
N ASP A 104 17.23 41.09 19.16
CA ASP A 104 17.19 42.54 19.37
C ASP A 104 16.09 42.93 20.38
N ILE A 105 14.89 42.36 20.24
CA ILE A 105 13.78 42.58 21.17
C ILE A 105 14.08 42.01 22.57
N CYS A 106 14.78 40.88 22.69
CA CYS A 106 15.18 40.33 23.98
C CYS A 106 16.28 41.15 24.67
N VAL A 107 17.13 41.83 23.91
CA VAL A 107 18.14 42.77 24.46
C VAL A 107 17.44 44.00 25.05
N ASP A 108 16.47 44.55 24.33
CA ASP A 108 15.73 45.74 24.76
C ASP A 108 14.70 45.43 25.87
N HIS A 109 14.10 44.23 25.82
CA HIS A 109 13.14 43.73 26.79
C HIS A 109 13.45 42.26 27.15
N PRO A 110 14.29 42.02 28.18
CA PRO A 110 14.70 40.68 28.61
C PRO A 110 13.57 39.73 29.00
N SER A 111 12.37 40.27 29.24
CA SER A 111 11.15 39.53 29.57
C SER A 111 10.18 39.37 28.39
N ALA A 112 10.46 39.93 27.21
CA ALA A 112 9.54 39.94 26.06
C ALA A 112 9.30 38.54 25.47
N PHE A 113 10.32 37.71 25.48
CA PHE A 113 10.20 36.28 25.25
C PHE A 113 10.72 35.61 26.52
N GLY A 114 9.97 34.68 27.11
CA GLY A 114 10.30 34.04 28.39
C GLY A 114 11.55 33.13 28.38
N ILE A 115 12.66 33.57 27.77
CA ILE A 115 13.98 32.93 27.73
C ILE A 115 14.84 33.38 28.93
N GLY A 116 14.25 34.08 29.90
CA GLY A 116 14.90 34.50 31.14
C GLY A 116 14.96 33.39 32.20
N LYS A 117 15.51 32.21 31.86
CA LYS A 117 16.12 31.29 32.82
C LYS A 117 16.85 30.14 32.11
N SER A 118 18.10 29.91 32.54
CA SER A 118 19.03 28.87 32.12
C SER A 118 19.86 29.16 30.87
N ILE A 119 20.77 30.13 30.96
CA ILE A 119 22.20 29.84 30.72
C ILE A 119 22.96 30.54 31.85
N LEU A 120 23.72 29.76 32.62
CA LEU A 120 24.65 30.22 33.67
C LEU A 120 25.71 31.16 33.10
#